data_AF-A0AA85KDE2-F1
#
_entry.id   AF-A0AA85KDE2-F1
#
_cell.length_a   1.000
_cell.length_b   1.000
_cell.length_c   1.000
_cell.angle_alpha   90.00
_cell.angle_beta   90.00
_cell.angle_gamma   90.00
#
_symmetry.space_group_name_H-M   'P 1'
#
loop_
_entity.id
_entity.type
_entity.pdbx_description
1 polymer ?
#
loop_
_entity_poly.entity_id
_entity_poly.type
_entity_poly.pdbx_seq_one_letter_code
_entity_poly.pdbx_strand_id
1 'polypeptide(L)'
;MSYSKVFSEEHLRALKALKNNDKIVILRPDKGSGVVLMDKEDYIAKMKAVLNDPLRFKVDSCQKDKTDAVEKRITNALRDLLKKKLIDNNTYNDLKPEGPACHTCMAFRR
;
A
#
# COMPACT_ATOMS: atom_id res chain seq x y z
N MET A 1 24.64 -21.72 -8.81
CA MET A 1 23.93 -20.43 -8.83
C MET A 1 24.82 -19.41 -9.52
N SER A 2 24.58 -19.15 -10.80
CA SER A 2 25.37 -18.20 -11.59
C SER A 2 24.84 -16.81 -11.32
N TYR A 3 25.52 -16.05 -10.46
CA TYR A 3 25.27 -14.61 -10.33
C TYR A 3 25.73 -13.96 -11.64
N SER A 4 24.83 -13.22 -12.29
CA SER A 4 25.18 -12.38 -13.44
C SER A 4 26.37 -11.49 -13.07
N LYS A 5 27.31 -11.32 -14.00
CA LYS A 5 28.61 -10.61 -13.88
C LYS A 5 28.49 -9.09 -13.56
N VAL A 6 27.34 -8.66 -13.03
CA VAL A 6 26.96 -7.26 -12.77
C VAL A 6 27.26 -6.86 -11.32
N PHE A 7 27.23 -7.79 -10.37
CA PHE A 7 27.52 -7.50 -8.95
C PHE A 7 28.72 -8.27 -8.45
N SER A 8 29.68 -7.57 -7.83
CA SER A 8 30.80 -8.17 -7.12
C SER A 8 30.35 -8.67 -5.74
N GLU A 9 31.18 -9.52 -5.12
CA GLU A 9 30.95 -9.96 -3.74
C GLU A 9 30.88 -8.80 -2.74
N GLU A 10 31.65 -7.74 -2.98
CA GLU A 10 31.61 -6.52 -2.15
C GLU A 10 30.27 -5.80 -2.27
N HIS A 11 29.72 -5.69 -3.49
CA HIS A 11 28.38 -5.12 -3.69
C HIS A 11 27.30 -5.94 -2.98
N LEU A 12 27.37 -7.27 -3.03
CA LEU A 12 26.43 -8.14 -2.33
C LEU A 12 26.54 -8.00 -0.81
N ARG A 13 27.76 -7.86 -0.27
CA ARG A 13 27.98 -7.59 1.16
C ARG A 13 27.40 -6.23 1.56
N ALA A 14 27.63 -5.19 0.77
CA ALA A 14 27.08 -3.86 1.01
C ALA A 14 25.54 -3.87 1.00
N LEU A 15 24.91 -4.55 0.03
CA LEU A 15 23.45 -4.71 -0.02
C LEU A 15 22.89 -5.46 1.19
N LYS A 16 23.58 -6.50 1.66
CA LYS A 16 23.19 -7.20 2.90
C LYS A 16 23.33 -6.30 4.13
N ALA A 17 24.40 -5.52 4.22
CA ALA A 17 24.59 -4.55 5.30
C ALA A 17 23.49 -3.48 5.29
N LEU A 18 23.13 -2.98 4.11
CA LEU A 18 22.05 -2.00 3.93
C LEU A 18 20.70 -2.60 4.35
N LYS A 19 20.39 -3.83 3.92
CA LYS A 19 19.17 -4.55 4.31
C LYS A 19 19.05 -4.75 5.82
N ASN A 20 20.17 -4.98 6.50
CA ASN A 20 20.22 -5.26 7.94
C ASN A 20 20.36 -3.98 8.78
N ASN A 21 20.41 -2.79 8.18
CA ASN A 21 20.52 -1.54 8.91
C ASN A 21 19.12 -1.05 9.34
N ASP A 22 18.80 -1.19 10.63
CA ASP A 22 17.51 -0.82 11.20
C ASP A 22 17.25 0.70 11.29
N LYS A 23 18.26 1.53 11.02
CA LYS A 23 18.15 3.00 11.06
C LYS A 23 17.63 3.60 9.75
N ILE A 24 17.55 2.80 8.68
CA ILE A 24 17.09 3.28 7.38
C ILE A 24 15.79 2.58 6.96
N VAL A 25 15.05 3.25 6.09
CA VAL A 25 13.82 2.75 5.49
C VAL A 25 14.02 2.75 3.97
N ILE A 26 13.79 1.59 3.36
CA ILE A 26 13.88 1.40 1.91
C ILE A 26 12.47 1.13 1.38
N LEU A 27 11.97 2.00 0.51
CA LEU A 27 10.61 1.93 -0.04
C LEU A 27 10.63 2.00 -1.57
N ARG A 28 9.59 1.43 -2.17
CA ARG A 28 9.29 1.67 -3.59
C ARG A 28 8.69 3.08 -3.71
N PRO A 29 9.15 3.91 -4.65
CA PRO A 29 8.53 5.21 -4.89
C PRO A 29 7.13 5.03 -5.47
N ASP A 30 6.26 5.99 -5.19
CA ASP A 30 4.92 6.07 -5.80
C ASP A 30 4.97 6.34 -7.31
N LYS A 31 6.06 6.97 -7.79
CA LYS A 31 6.26 7.37 -9.18
C LYS A 31 7.63 6.90 -9.67
N GLY A 32 7.65 6.31 -10.87
CA GLY A 32 8.87 5.82 -11.53
C GLY A 32 9.39 4.49 -10.98
N SER A 33 10.52 4.03 -11.54
CA SER A 33 11.11 2.71 -11.26
C SER A 33 12.30 2.76 -10.31
N GLY A 34 12.35 3.75 -9.42
CA GLY A 34 13.46 3.98 -8.50
C GLY A 34 13.34 3.23 -7.16
N VAL A 35 14.19 3.62 -6.21
CA VAL A 35 14.14 3.20 -4.81
C VAL A 35 14.30 4.45 -3.94
N VAL A 36 13.49 4.55 -2.88
CA VAL A 36 13.60 5.62 -1.89
C VAL A 36 14.35 5.08 -0.68
N LEU A 37 15.41 5.78 -0.29
CA LEU A 37 16.18 5.51 0.92
C LEU A 37 16.06 6.72 1.85
N MET A 38 15.61 6.49 3.08
CA MET A 38 15.45 7.55 4.08
C MET A 38 15.94 7.10 5.45
N ASP A 39 16.35 8.05 6.27
CA ASP A 39 16.49 7.81 7.71
C ASP A 39 15.12 7.50 8.33
N LYS A 40 15.11 6.52 9.23
CA LYS A 40 13.88 5.99 9.83
C LYS A 40 13.24 6.95 10.81
N GLU A 41 14.03 7.66 11.61
CA GLU A 41 13.49 8.60 12.60
C GLU A 41 12.87 9.79 11.88
N ASP A 42 13.56 10.33 10.88
CA ASP A 42 13.05 11.39 10.02
C ASP A 42 11.78 10.98 9.28
N TYR A 43 11.76 9.76 8.72
CA TYR A 43 10.58 9.22 8.05
C TYR A 43 9.38 9.18 9.01
N ILE A 44 9.56 8.63 10.21
CA ILE A 44 8.50 8.54 11.22
C ILE A 44 8.04 9.94 11.64
N ALA A 45 8.96 10.87 11.88
CA ALA A 45 8.65 12.23 12.27
C ALA A 45 7.81 12.95 11.20
N LYS A 46 8.23 12.86 9.92
CA LYS A 46 7.50 13.44 8.79
C LYS A 46 6.13 12.80 8.61
N MET A 47 6.04 11.48 8.70
CA MET A 47 4.75 10.77 8.60
C MET A 47 3.79 11.21 9.71
N LYS A 48 4.26 11.33 10.95
CA LYS A 48 3.45 11.86 12.06
C LYS A 48 3.02 13.30 11.81
N ALA A 49 3.91 14.16 11.31
CA ALA A 49 3.58 15.54 10.98
C ALA A 49 2.45 15.63 9.93
N VAL A 50 2.49 14.78 8.89
CA VAL A 50 1.44 14.70 7.88
C VAL A 50 0.12 14.19 8.48
N LEU A 51 0.15 13.08 9.22
CA LEU A 51 -1.06 12.46 9.78
C LEU A 51 -1.73 13.29 10.89
N ASN A 52 -0.95 14.10 11.60
CA ASN A 52 -1.45 14.98 12.65
C ASN A 52 -1.98 16.33 12.12
N ASP A 53 -1.93 16.59 10.80
CA ASP A 53 -2.49 17.80 10.20
C ASP A 53 -4.03 17.80 10.32
N PRO A 54 -4.63 18.62 11.21
CA PRO A 54 -6.06 18.59 11.47
C PRO A 54 -6.89 19.22 10.33
N LEU A 55 -6.25 19.95 9.42
CA LEU A 55 -6.91 20.52 8.26
C LEU A 55 -7.17 19.46 7.19
N ARG A 56 -6.36 18.39 7.16
CA ARG A 56 -6.45 17.31 6.17
C ARG A 56 -7.00 16.02 6.73
N PHE A 57 -6.63 15.66 7.96
CA PHE A 57 -6.98 14.40 8.59
C PHE A 57 -7.78 14.65 9.86
N LYS A 58 -8.78 13.78 10.09
CA LYS A 58 -9.55 13.74 11.32
C LYS A 58 -9.39 12.36 11.93
N VAL A 59 -9.09 12.31 13.22
CA VAL A 59 -9.04 11.05 13.97
C VAL A 59 -10.46 10.50 14.03
N ASP A 60 -10.70 9.30 13.50
CA ASP A 60 -11.99 8.63 13.67
C ASP A 60 -12.07 8.14 15.12
N SER A 61 -13.01 8.70 15.89
CA SER A 61 -13.28 8.30 17.27
C SER A 61 -13.97 6.94 17.37
N CYS A 62 -14.42 6.39 16.24
CA CYS A 62 -15.01 5.06 16.17
C CYS A 62 -13.89 4.01 16.08
N GLN A 63 -13.74 3.16 17.09
CA GLN A 63 -12.75 2.08 17.07
C GLN A 63 -13.02 0.98 16.03
N LYS A 64 -14.18 1.02 15.36
CA LYS A 64 -14.55 0.04 14.34
C LYS A 64 -14.26 0.59 12.96
N ASP A 65 -13.36 -0.07 12.24
CA ASP A 65 -13.10 0.21 10.84
C ASP A 65 -14.40 0.10 10.03
N LYS A 66 -14.80 1.20 9.39
CA LYS A 66 -16.00 1.30 8.57
C LYS A 66 -15.73 0.91 7.12
N THR A 67 -14.48 0.68 6.73
CA THR A 67 -14.05 0.37 5.36
C THR A 67 -14.83 -0.82 4.81
N ASP A 68 -14.89 -1.93 5.54
CA ASP A 68 -15.66 -3.12 5.14
C ASP A 68 -17.15 -2.83 4.92
N ALA A 69 -17.75 -1.99 5.77
CA ALA A 69 -19.16 -1.64 5.67
C ALA A 69 -19.40 -0.77 4.43
N VAL A 70 -18.48 0.15 4.13
CA VAL A 70 -18.53 1.01 2.93
C VAL A 70 -18.30 0.17 1.67
N GLU A 71 -17.29 -0.70 1.64
CA GLU A 71 -17.02 -1.63 0.54
C GLU A 71 -18.25 -2.49 0.23
N LYS A 72 -18.90 -3.06 1.26
CA LYS A 72 -20.12 -3.85 1.09
C LYS A 72 -21.26 -3.03 0.49
N ARG A 73 -21.46 -1.79 0.95
CA ARG A 73 -22.50 -0.89 0.41
C ARG A 73 -22.25 -0.58 -1.06
N ILE A 74 -21.01 -0.23 -1.42
CA ILE A 74 -20.62 0.05 -2.81
C ILE A 74 -20.80 -1.20 -3.67
N THR A 75 -20.31 -2.35 -3.22
CA THR A 75 -20.41 -3.62 -3.96
C THR A 75 -21.86 -4.02 -4.20
N ASN A 76 -22.73 -3.85 -3.20
CA ASN A 76 -24.16 -4.15 -3.36
C ASN A 76 -24.83 -3.21 -4.37
N ALA A 77 -24.53 -1.91 -4.32
CA ALA A 77 -25.02 -0.95 -5.30
C ALA A 77 -24.56 -1.31 -6.72
N LEU A 78 -23.29 -1.66 -6.92
CA LEU A 78 -22.75 -2.10 -8.21
C LEU A 78 -23.43 -3.38 -8.71
N ARG A 79 -23.71 -4.35 -7.83
CA ARG A 79 -24.45 -5.57 -8.20
C ARG A 79 -25.87 -5.27 -8.67
N ASP A 80 -26.55 -4.32 -8.03
CA ASP A 80 -27.90 -3.95 -8.42
C ASP A 80 -27.92 -3.23 -9.77
N LEU A 81 -26.92 -2.40 -10.06
CA LEU A 81 -26.74 -1.79 -11.39
C LEU A 81 -26.45 -2.84 -12.48
N LEU A 82 -25.63 -3.85 -12.15
CA LEU A 82 -25.32 -4.96 -13.06
C LEU A 82 -26.58 -5.81 -13.36
N LYS A 83 -27.38 -6.12 -12.32
CA LYS A 83 -28.66 -6.84 -12.49
C LYS A 83 -29.64 -6.07 -13.38
N LYS A 84 -29.67 -4.74 -13.24
CA LYS A 84 -30.49 -3.85 -14.08
C LYS A 84 -29.92 -3.66 -15.49
N LYS A 85 -28.77 -4.26 -15.81
CA LYS A 85 -28.04 -4.12 -17.08
C LYS A 85 -27.72 -2.66 -17.45
N LEU A 86 -27.57 -1.80 -16.45
CA LEU A 86 -27.14 -0.41 -16.64
C LEU A 86 -25.63 -0.28 -16.80
N ILE A 87 -24.88 -1.29 -16.36
CA ILE A 87 -23.44 -1.43 -16.51
C ILE A 87 -23.11 -2.83 -17.04
N ASP A 88 -22.03 -2.94 -17.79
CA ASP A 88 -21.47 -4.21 -18.24
C ASP A 88 -20.53 -4.83 -17.19
N ASN A 89 -20.14 -6.08 -17.43
CA ASN A 89 -19.32 -6.83 -16.50
C ASN A 89 -17.88 -6.29 -16.38
N ASN A 90 -17.33 -5.68 -17.45
CA ASN A 90 -15.98 -5.11 -17.38
C ASN A 90 -15.99 -3.85 -16.53
N THR A 91 -16.93 -2.94 -16.80
CA THR A 91 -17.14 -1.74 -15.98
C THR A 91 -17.41 -2.08 -14.52
N TYR A 92 -18.16 -3.15 -14.23
CA TYR A 92 -18.35 -3.62 -12.85
C TYR A 92 -17.03 -4.01 -12.19
N ASN A 93 -16.16 -4.77 -12.87
CA ASN A 93 -14.89 -5.21 -12.29
C ASN A 93 -13.93 -4.04 -12.05
N ASP A 94 -13.91 -3.06 -12.95
CA ASP A 94 -13.07 -1.86 -12.81
C ASP A 94 -13.52 -0.95 -11.65
N LEU A 95 -14.82 -0.86 -11.41
CA LEU A 95 -15.40 -0.02 -10.35
C LEU A 95 -15.49 -0.72 -8.98
N LYS A 96 -15.41 -2.05 -8.96
CA LYS A 96 -15.53 -2.82 -7.73
C LYS A 96 -14.35 -2.48 -6.83
N PRO A 97 -14.60 -2.07 -5.57
CA PRO A 97 -13.51 -1.85 -4.64
C PRO A 97 -12.82 -3.19 -4.34
N GLU A 98 -11.58 -3.30 -4.76
CA GLU A 98 -10.62 -4.24 -4.16
C GLU A 98 -10.06 -3.50 -2.96
N GLY A 99 -10.34 -4.01 -1.76
CA GLY A 99 -9.96 -3.34 -0.51
C GLY A 99 -8.48 -2.98 -0.46
N PRO A 100 -8.03 -2.21 0.56
CA PRO A 100 -6.68 -1.64 0.58
C PRO A 100 -5.66 -2.72 0.24
N ALA A 101 -5.01 -2.57 -0.91
CA ALA A 101 -4.00 -3.48 -1.43
C ALA A 101 -2.72 -3.35 -0.58
N CYS A 102 -2.82 -3.67 0.70
CA CYS A 102 -1.67 -3.99 1.51
C CYS A 102 -1.16 -5.34 1.01
N HIS A 103 -0.14 -5.30 0.16
CA HIS A 103 0.56 -6.49 -0.32
C HIS A 103 1.05 -7.40 0.82
N THR A 104 1.16 -6.87 2.05
CA THR A 104 1.51 -7.63 3.25
C THR A 104 0.31 -8.29 3.95
N CYS A 105 -0.93 -7.85 3.70
CA CYS A 105 -2.14 -8.38 4.35
C CYS A 105 -3.02 -9.28 3.46
N MET A 106 -2.64 -9.55 2.20
CA MET A 106 -3.36 -10.51 1.35
C MET A 106 -3.38 -11.95 1.93
N ALA A 107 -2.62 -12.24 2.99
CA ALA A 107 -2.63 -13.54 3.67
C ALA A 107 -3.84 -13.79 4.59
N PHE A 108 -4.77 -12.83 4.77
CA PHE A 108 -5.85 -12.95 5.77
C PHE A 108 -7.27 -12.63 5.27
N ARG A 109 -7.56 -12.85 3.98
CA ARG A 109 -8.95 -13.07 3.54
C ARG A 109 -9.13 -14.57 3.25
N ARG A 110 -9.60 -15.31 4.26
CA ARG A 110 -10.17 -16.66 4.09
C ARG A 110 -11.54 -16.56 3.42
#